data_AF-A0A4U2Z8Z3-F1
#
_entry.id   AF-A0A4U2Z8Z3-F1
#
_cell.length_a   1.000
_cell.length_b   1.000
_cell.length_c   1.000
_cell.angle_alpha   90.00
_cell.angle_beta   90.00
_cell.angle_gamma   90.00
#
_symmetry.space_group_name_H-M   'P 1'
#
loop_
_entity.id
_entity.type
_entity.pdbx_description
1 polymer ?
#
loop_
_entity_poly.entity_id
_entity_poly.type
_entity_poly.pdbx_seq_one_letter_code
_entity_poly.pdbx_strand_id
1 'polypeptide(L)'
;MLYYRNILVPLLFVFFIAGCTSLEKQKIEVQKMEEDGFYEDFKEITHSKEVKAVKQILHHADWEKRKVDMARLPDYEFIFQFVNSNTNAKAITYAVWIAPNKNTLEVVQGDQQYVHLNEKDSSTLFEALTDSKLADVK
;
A
#
# COMPACT_ATOMS: atom_id res chain seq x y z
N MET A 1 -39.95 48.02 -25.67
CA MET A 1 -39.85 46.75 -24.92
C MET A 1 -38.66 46.00 -25.50
N LEU A 2 -37.56 45.91 -24.75
CA LEU A 2 -36.37 45.15 -25.12
C LEU A 2 -36.70 43.66 -25.25
N TYR A 3 -36.01 42.91 -26.11
CA TYR A 3 -35.04 41.92 -25.61
C TYR A 3 -34.14 41.38 -26.72
N TYR A 4 -32.96 41.01 -26.28
CA TYR A 4 -31.69 41.01 -26.97
C TYR A 4 -31.42 39.66 -27.66
N ARG A 5 -30.85 39.78 -28.85
CA ARG A 5 -30.18 38.78 -29.71
C ARG A 5 -29.35 37.76 -28.92
N ASN A 6 -29.82 36.51 -28.81
CA ASN A 6 -29.05 35.41 -28.21
C ASN A 6 -27.98 34.89 -29.19
N ILE A 7 -26.76 35.41 -29.05
CA ILE A 7 -25.53 34.87 -29.63
C ILE A 7 -24.86 33.96 -28.58
N LEU A 8 -24.78 32.68 -28.92
CA LEU A 8 -23.61 31.79 -28.91
C LEU A 8 -22.68 31.67 -27.68
N VAL A 9 -22.35 30.40 -27.40
CA VAL A 9 -21.09 29.79 -26.91
C VAL A 9 -21.30 28.93 -25.65
N PRO A 10 -20.99 27.61 -25.70
CA PRO A 10 -21.18 26.72 -24.56
C PRO A 10 -20.21 27.08 -23.44
N LEU A 11 -20.76 27.06 -22.24
CA LEU A 11 -20.10 27.36 -20.98
C LEU A 11 -18.99 26.34 -20.71
N LEU A 12 -17.75 26.78 -20.91
CA LEU A 12 -16.59 26.55 -20.03
C LEU A 12 -16.35 25.08 -19.59
N PHE A 13 -15.44 24.39 -20.29
CA PHE A 13 -14.72 23.24 -19.76
C PHE A 13 -13.93 23.67 -18.52
N VAL A 14 -14.53 23.47 -17.33
CA VAL A 14 -13.95 23.81 -16.03
C VAL A 14 -12.97 22.70 -15.63
N PHE A 15 -11.69 23.08 -15.68
CA PHE A 15 -10.56 22.61 -14.86
C PHE A 15 -10.22 21.11 -14.87
N PHE A 16 -9.22 20.76 -15.68
CA PHE A 16 -8.26 19.73 -15.28
C PHE A 16 -7.56 20.22 -14.01
N ILE A 17 -8.12 19.87 -12.85
CA ILE A 17 -7.38 19.91 -11.59
C ILE A 17 -6.33 18.80 -11.72
N ALA A 18 -5.20 19.12 -12.34
CA ALA A 18 -3.96 18.47 -12.00
C ALA A 18 -3.66 18.88 -10.56
N GLY A 19 -4.33 18.21 -9.61
CA GLY A 19 -4.01 18.27 -8.20
C GLY A 19 -2.62 17.69 -8.06
N CYS A 20 -1.60 18.55 -8.22
CA CYS A 20 -0.29 18.30 -7.67
C CYS A 20 -0.46 18.42 -6.16
N THR A 21 -1.04 17.38 -5.55
CA THR A 21 -0.95 17.24 -4.11
C THR A 21 0.53 17.15 -3.83
N SER A 22 1.05 18.07 -3.01
CA SER A 22 2.35 17.92 -2.39
C SER A 22 2.28 16.63 -1.59
N LEU A 23 2.59 15.51 -2.25
CA LEU A 23 2.66 14.20 -1.62
C LEU A 23 3.80 14.33 -0.63
N GLU A 24 3.46 14.53 0.63
CA GLU A 24 4.40 14.37 1.72
C GLU A 24 5.14 13.06 1.46
N LYS A 25 6.45 13.17 1.23
CA LYS A 25 7.26 12.05 0.77
C LYS A 25 7.19 10.99 1.87
N GLN A 26 6.61 9.84 1.55
CA GLN A 26 6.56 8.71 2.46
C GLN A 26 7.61 7.68 2.07
N LYS A 27 8.16 7.02 3.08
CA LYS A 27 8.96 5.81 2.98
C LYS A 27 8.18 4.63 3.56
N ILE A 28 8.61 3.42 3.25
CA ILE A 28 8.10 2.20 3.88
C ILE A 28 9.25 1.59 4.69
N GLU A 29 8.97 1.27 5.94
CA GLU A 29 9.88 0.49 6.79
C GLU A 29 9.32 -0.93 6.85
N VAL A 30 10.15 -1.90 6.50
CA VAL A 30 9.81 -3.33 6.45
C VAL A 30 10.60 -4.04 7.52
N GLN A 31 9.90 -4.84 8.32
CA GLN A 31 10.47 -5.77 9.28
C GLN A 31 10.16 -7.20 8.86
N LYS A 32 11.08 -8.12 9.15
CA LYS A 32 10.95 -9.55 8.83
C LYS A 32 10.99 -10.37 10.11
N MET A 33 10.15 -11.40 10.17
CA MET A 33 10.18 -12.38 11.24
C MET A 33 11.43 -13.26 11.09
N GLU A 34 12.26 -13.30 12.12
CA GLU A 34 13.43 -14.19 12.19
C GLU A 34 13.11 -15.48 12.95
N GLU A 35 14.02 -16.47 12.83
CA GLU A 35 13.83 -17.81 13.41
C GLU A 35 13.71 -17.81 14.94
N ASP A 36 14.23 -16.79 15.60
CA ASP A 36 14.15 -16.61 17.05
C ASP A 36 12.79 -16.05 17.52
N GLY A 37 11.89 -15.73 16.59
CA GLY A 37 10.53 -15.26 16.86
C GLY A 37 10.42 -13.75 17.07
N PHE A 38 11.48 -12.98 16.77
CA PHE A 38 11.46 -11.52 16.81
C PHE A 38 11.44 -10.92 15.40
N TYR A 39 10.89 -9.71 15.31
CA TYR A 39 10.95 -8.91 14.10
C TYR A 39 12.20 -8.05 14.08
N GLU A 40 12.94 -8.12 12.99
CA GLU A 40 14.11 -7.29 12.75
C GLU A 40 13.89 -6.35 11.57
N ASP A 41 14.51 -5.17 11.62
CA ASP A 41 14.51 -4.23 10.51
C ASP A 41 15.16 -4.87 9.27
N PHE A 42 14.39 -4.98 8.21
CA PHE A 42 14.78 -5.72 7.02
C PHE A 42 15.08 -4.82 5.82
N LYS A 43 14.20 -3.85 5.53
CA LYS A 43 14.37 -2.95 4.38
C LYS A 43 13.70 -1.59 4.62
N GLU A 44 14.37 -0.53 4.16
CA GLU A 44 13.75 0.80 4.01
C GLU A 44 13.54 1.12 2.52
N ILE A 45 12.30 1.45 2.15
CA ILE A 45 11.91 1.76 0.77
C ILE A 45 11.66 3.25 0.66
N THR A 46 12.56 3.97 -0.01
CA THR A 46 12.48 5.42 -0.20
C THR A 46 12.24 5.84 -1.66
N HIS A 47 12.39 4.91 -2.60
CA HIS A 47 12.14 5.14 -4.02
C HIS A 47 10.64 5.34 -4.27
N SER A 48 10.28 6.51 -4.82
CA SER A 48 8.88 6.91 -5.01
C SER A 48 8.08 5.95 -5.89
N LYS A 49 8.73 5.31 -6.86
CA LYS A 49 8.10 4.31 -7.74
C LYS A 49 7.66 3.07 -6.96
N GLU A 50 8.52 2.52 -6.11
CA GLU A 50 8.22 1.36 -5.27
C GLU A 50 7.15 1.69 -4.24
N VAL A 51 7.30 2.82 -3.52
CA VAL A 51 6.29 3.27 -2.54
C VAL A 51 4.92 3.46 -3.21
N LYS A 52 4.90 4.03 -4.43
CA LYS A 52 3.65 4.19 -5.19
C LYS A 52 3.05 2.86 -5.62
N ALA A 53 3.86 1.89 -6.03
CA ALA A 53 3.39 0.55 -6.40
C ALA A 53 2.72 -0.15 -5.21
N VAL A 54 3.35 -0.14 -4.03
CA VAL A 54 2.77 -0.72 -2.80
C VAL A 54 1.44 -0.03 -2.46
N LYS A 55 1.39 1.31 -2.49
CA LYS A 55 0.14 2.06 -2.24
C LYS A 55 -0.95 1.71 -3.24
N GLN A 56 -0.61 1.57 -4.52
CA GLN A 56 -1.59 1.23 -5.55
C GLN A 56 -2.16 -0.16 -5.36
N ILE A 57 -1.34 -1.16 -5.00
CA ILE A 57 -1.82 -2.51 -4.71
C ILE A 57 -2.80 -2.48 -3.54
N LEU A 58 -2.41 -1.88 -2.42
CA LEU A 58 -3.25 -1.82 -1.22
C LEU A 58 -4.52 -0.98 -1.42
N HIS A 59 -4.47 0.07 -2.25
CA HIS A 59 -5.65 0.89 -2.54
C HIS A 59 -6.71 0.17 -3.40
N HIS A 60 -6.28 -0.69 -4.33
CA HIS A 60 -7.20 -1.41 -5.23
C HIS A 60 -7.55 -2.82 -4.75
N ALA A 61 -6.92 -3.27 -3.66
CA ALA A 61 -7.24 -4.52 -2.99
C ALA A 61 -8.70 -4.54 -2.51
N ASP A 62 -9.34 -5.71 -2.64
CA ASP A 62 -10.71 -5.94 -2.17
C ASP A 62 -10.70 -6.33 -0.69
N TRP A 63 -10.68 -5.33 0.19
CA TRP A 63 -10.54 -5.52 1.63
C TRP A 63 -11.83 -6.05 2.26
N GLU A 64 -11.71 -7.16 2.97
CA GLU A 64 -12.73 -7.67 3.89
C GLU A 64 -12.59 -6.98 5.25
N LYS A 65 -13.67 -6.33 5.72
CA LYS A 65 -13.72 -5.79 7.07
C LYS A 65 -14.02 -6.88 8.09
N ARG A 66 -12.97 -7.56 8.55
CA ARG A 66 -13.06 -8.62 9.55
C ARG A 66 -11.76 -8.72 10.34
N LYS A 67 -11.89 -9.16 11.59
CA LYS A 67 -10.76 -9.68 12.34
C LYS A 67 -10.46 -11.09 11.84
N VAL A 68 -9.20 -11.37 11.55
CA VAL A 68 -8.73 -12.71 11.18
C VAL A 68 -7.77 -13.19 12.27
N ASP A 69 -8.00 -14.40 12.74
CA ASP A 69 -7.11 -15.09 13.67
C ASP A 69 -6.24 -16.05 12.84
N MET A 70 -5.01 -15.63 12.56
CA MET A 70 -4.08 -16.38 11.71
C MET A 70 -3.37 -17.45 12.54
N ALA A 71 -3.19 -18.65 11.97
CA ALA A 71 -2.61 -19.79 12.70
C ALA A 71 -1.14 -19.59 13.12
N ARG A 72 -0.45 -18.61 12.54
CA ARG A 72 0.95 -18.27 12.80
C ARG A 72 1.15 -16.76 12.70
N LEU A 73 2.27 -16.29 13.23
CA LEU A 73 2.69 -14.90 13.11
C LEU A 73 3.00 -14.52 11.64
N PRO A 74 2.86 -13.22 11.28
CA PRO A 74 3.23 -12.72 9.96
C PRO A 74 4.69 -13.00 9.60
N ASP A 75 4.98 -13.17 8.31
CA ASP A 75 6.36 -13.29 7.80
C ASP A 75 7.06 -11.93 7.75
N TYR A 76 6.29 -10.89 7.43
CA TYR A 76 6.75 -9.51 7.34
C TYR A 76 5.73 -8.57 7.95
N GLU A 77 6.22 -7.45 8.46
CA GLU A 77 5.41 -6.29 8.83
C GLU A 77 5.96 -5.06 8.13
N PHE A 78 5.08 -4.13 7.73
CA PHE A 78 5.54 -2.84 7.24
C PHE A 78 4.62 -1.69 7.63
N ILE A 79 5.20 -0.49 7.65
CA ILE A 79 4.51 0.76 7.94
C ILE A 79 4.87 1.83 6.91
N PHE A 80 3.92 2.73 6.62
CA PHE A 80 4.22 3.97 5.91
C PHE A 80 4.64 5.05 6.92
N GLN A 81 5.80 5.65 6.69
CA GLN A 81 6.33 6.75 7.49
C GLN A 81 6.55 7.98 6.62
N PHE A 82 6.34 9.18 7.16
CA PHE A 82 6.70 10.40 6.46
C PHE A 82 8.19 10.68 6.62
N VAL A 83 8.87 11.02 5.52
CA VAL A 83 10.33 11.23 5.50
C VAL A 83 10.77 12.40 6.39
N ASN A 84 9.90 13.41 6.57
CA ASN A 84 10.22 14.64 7.31
C ASN A 84 9.37 14.85 8.57
N SER A 85 8.69 13.82 9.08
CA SER A 85 7.84 14.01 10.26
C SER A 85 8.62 13.77 11.56
N ASN A 86 8.79 14.82 12.36
CA ASN A 86 9.07 14.70 13.80
C ASN A 86 7.82 14.24 14.59
N THR A 87 6.77 13.78 13.91
CA THR A 87 5.52 13.38 14.53
C THR A 87 5.53 11.86 14.73
N ASN A 88 5.40 11.43 15.99
CA ASN A 88 5.14 10.05 16.38
C ASN A 88 3.68 9.66 16.06
N ALA A 89 3.18 9.98 14.87
CA ALA A 89 1.87 9.53 14.46
C ALA A 89 1.89 8.00 14.45
N LYS A 90 0.96 7.37 15.17
CA LYS A 90 0.86 5.91 15.24
C LYS A 90 0.62 5.38 13.82
N ALA A 91 1.66 4.84 13.20
CA ALA A 91 1.56 4.27 11.87
C ALA A 91 0.69 3.01 11.92
N ILE A 92 -0.11 2.81 10.87
CA ILE A 92 -0.90 1.58 10.72
C ILE A 92 0.04 0.50 10.20
N THR A 93 0.20 -0.58 10.97
CA THR A 93 0.95 -1.76 10.57
C THR A 93 0.17 -2.57 9.55
N TYR A 94 0.89 -3.02 8.52
CA TYR A 94 0.44 -4.03 7.57
C TYR A 94 1.21 -5.30 7.86
N ALA A 95 0.52 -6.31 8.34
CA ALA A 95 1.04 -7.65 8.56
C ALA A 95 0.86 -8.49 7.29
N VAL A 96 1.90 -9.21 6.89
CA VAL A 96 1.95 -9.96 5.63
C VAL A 96 2.30 -11.42 5.88
N TRP A 97 1.50 -12.32 5.34
CA TRP A 97 1.76 -13.75 5.31
C TRP A 97 1.95 -14.21 3.86
N ILE A 98 2.97 -15.01 3.65
CA ILE A 98 3.11 -15.85 2.47
C ILE A 98 2.16 -17.03 2.65
N ALA A 99 1.20 -17.15 1.72
CA ALA A 99 0.24 -18.24 1.75
C ALA A 99 0.96 -19.60 1.60
N PRO A 100 0.41 -20.72 2.11
CA PRO A 100 1.07 -22.03 2.09
C PRO A 100 1.46 -22.53 0.69
N ASN A 101 0.74 -22.09 -0.35
CA ASN A 101 1.01 -22.37 -1.76
C ASN A 101 2.16 -21.53 -2.36
N LYS A 102 2.71 -20.57 -1.61
CA LYS A 102 3.86 -19.70 -1.94
C LYS A 102 3.72 -18.88 -3.22
N ASN A 103 2.50 -18.65 -3.70
CA ASN A 103 2.23 -17.82 -4.89
C ASN A 103 1.38 -16.58 -4.58
N THR A 104 0.82 -16.49 -3.38
CA THR A 104 -0.05 -15.38 -2.97
C THR A 104 0.33 -14.87 -1.58
N LEU A 105 -0.07 -13.63 -1.31
CA LEU A 105 0.07 -12.98 -0.01
C LEU A 105 -1.29 -12.74 0.62
N GLU A 106 -1.36 -12.94 1.92
CA GLU A 106 -2.45 -12.47 2.76
C GLU A 106 -1.95 -11.25 3.55
N VAL A 107 -2.75 -10.19 3.60
CA VAL A 107 -2.37 -8.94 4.26
C VAL A 107 -3.46 -8.54 5.25
N VAL A 108 -3.05 -8.20 6.47
CA VAL A 108 -3.91 -7.59 7.48
C VAL A 108 -3.44 -6.16 7.74
N GLN A 109 -4.35 -5.20 7.58
CA GLN A 109 -4.13 -3.80 7.94
C GLN A 109 -4.71 -3.54 9.34
N GLY A 110 -3.84 -3.23 10.30
CA GLY A 110 -4.23 -3.09 11.70
C GLY A 110 -4.74 -4.42 12.28
N ASP A 111 -5.97 -4.44 12.77
CA ASP A 111 -6.59 -5.60 13.44
C ASP A 111 -7.92 -6.05 12.79
N GLN A 112 -8.39 -5.36 11.74
CA GLN A 112 -9.78 -5.43 11.28
C GLN A 112 -9.98 -5.42 9.76
N GLN A 113 -8.91 -5.33 8.98
CA GLN A 113 -8.99 -5.34 7.52
C GLN A 113 -8.07 -6.43 6.99
N TYR A 114 -8.64 -7.33 6.20
CA TYR A 114 -7.94 -8.46 5.62
C TYR A 114 -8.11 -8.45 4.11
N VAL A 115 -7.06 -8.85 3.38
CA VAL A 115 -7.16 -9.16 1.96
C VAL A 115 -6.27 -10.35 1.60
N HIS A 116 -6.79 -11.23 0.76
CA HIS A 116 -6.01 -12.22 0.04
C HIS A 116 -5.70 -11.65 -1.35
N LEU A 117 -4.45 -11.27 -1.60
CA LEU A 117 -4.04 -10.70 -2.89
C LEU A 117 -3.98 -11.78 -3.97
N ASN A 118 -4.32 -11.40 -5.21
CA ASN A 118 -4.08 -12.26 -6.37
C ASN A 118 -2.56 -12.45 -6.61
N GLU A 119 -2.18 -13.44 -7.43
CA GLU A 119 -0.77 -13.80 -7.66
C GLU A 119 0.08 -12.63 -8.19
N LYS A 120 -0.48 -11.82 -9.09
CA LYS A 120 0.24 -10.70 -9.71
C LYS A 120 0.57 -9.62 -8.68
N ASP A 121 -0.43 -9.21 -7.90
CA ASP A 121 -0.26 -8.19 -6.87
C ASP A 121 0.60 -8.72 -5.71
N SER A 122 0.46 -10.01 -5.38
CA SER A 122 1.31 -10.71 -4.41
C SER A 122 2.78 -10.68 -4.82
N SER A 123 3.09 -11.08 -6.06
CA SER A 123 4.46 -11.04 -6.57
C SER A 123 5.02 -9.62 -6.59
N THR A 124 4.22 -8.64 -7.02
CA THR A 124 4.66 -7.25 -7.13
C THR A 124 4.89 -6.63 -5.74
N LEU A 125 4.00 -6.89 -4.79
CA LEU A 125 4.14 -6.44 -3.40
C LEU A 125 5.38 -7.08 -2.76
N PHE A 126 5.52 -8.40 -2.88
CA PHE A 126 6.66 -9.12 -2.30
C PHE A 126 8.00 -8.61 -2.84
N GLU A 127 8.11 -8.43 -4.15
CA GLU A 127 9.34 -7.91 -4.78
C GLU A 127 9.65 -6.49 -4.33
N ALA A 128 8.65 -5.62 -4.20
CA ALA A 128 8.85 -4.28 -3.66
C ALA A 128 9.35 -4.31 -2.20
N LEU A 129 8.79 -5.21 -1.37
CA LEU A 129 9.14 -5.34 0.04
C LEU A 129 10.52 -6.01 0.26
N THR A 130 10.98 -6.85 -0.66
CA THR A 130 12.12 -7.76 -0.41
C THR A 130 13.24 -7.77 -1.43
N ASP A 131 13.08 -7.08 -2.56
CA ASP A 131 13.98 -7.16 -3.73
C ASP A 131 14.16 -8.60 -4.28
N SER A 132 13.31 -9.53 -3.84
CA SER A 132 13.34 -10.94 -4.20
C SER A 132 12.02 -11.35 -4.84
N LYS A 133 12.03 -12.40 -5.66
CA LYS A 133 10.78 -12.91 -6.24
C LYS A 133 10.10 -13.84 -5.25
N LEU A 134 8.78 -13.74 -5.16
CA LEU A 134 7.97 -14.64 -4.33
C LEU A 134 8.18 -16.11 -4.72
N ALA A 135 8.34 -16.37 -6.02
CA ALA A 135 8.63 -17.70 -6.56
C ALA A 135 9.96 -18.31 -6.10
N ASP A 136 10.89 -17.50 -5.57
CA ASP A 136 12.20 -17.96 -5.09
C ASP A 136 12.16 -18.36 -3.61
N VAL A 137 11.04 -18.12 -2.91
CA VAL A 137 10.85 -18.52 -1.51
C VAL A 137 10.74 -20.05 -1.42
N LYS A 138 11.72 -20.66 -0.76
CA LYS A 138 11.83 -22.13 -0.62
C LYS A 138 10.86 -22.73 0.36
#